data_AF-A0A2X3BR65-F1
#
_entry.id   AF-A0A2X3BR65-F1
#
_cell.length_a   1.000
_cell.length_b   1.000
_cell.length_c   1.000
_cell.angle_alpha   90.00
_cell.angle_beta   90.00
_cell.angle_gamma   90.00
#
_symmetry.space_group_name_H-M   'P 1'
#
loop_
_entity.id
_entity.type
_entity.pdbx_description
1 polymer ?
#
loop_
_entity_poly.entity_id
_entity_poly.type
_entity_poly.pdbx_seq_one_letter_code
_entity_poly.pdbx_strand_id
1 'polypeptide(L)'
;MLEPDEDETAVRHQWQELGITATLTLIPNEGGNRLQSVQKYLNAKLDMDPLTSISVYLPRYVPKCKALGLLHNAAERTYARHLVRLARVTITWGQLIGGKGI
;
A
#
# COMPACT_ATOMS: atom_id res chain seq x y z
N MET A 1 7.10 2.95 26.52
CA MET A 1 5.82 3.39 25.97
C MET A 1 6.15 4.59 25.09
N LEU A 2 6.27 4.41 23.77
CA LEU A 2 6.50 5.54 22.86
C LEU A 2 5.13 6.18 22.62
N GLU A 3 5.04 7.49 22.83
CA GLU A 3 3.87 8.25 22.41
C GLU A 3 3.69 8.08 20.89
N PRO A 4 2.46 7.92 20.39
CA PRO A 4 2.22 7.89 18.95
C PRO A 4 2.67 9.23 18.36
N ASP A 5 3.47 9.18 17.28
CA ASP A 5 3.82 10.38 16.51
C ASP A 5 2.52 11.15 16.17
N GLU A 6 2.57 12.49 16.23
CA GLU A 6 1.40 13.34 15.94
C GLU A 6 0.79 13.01 14.55
N ASP A 7 1.64 12.60 13.61
CA ASP A 7 1.28 12.12 12.27
C ASP A 7 0.46 10.82 12.28
N GLU A 8 0.76 9.87 13.16
CA GLU A 8 -0.01 8.61 13.27
C GLU A 8 -1.42 8.87 13.79
N THR A 9 -1.55 9.72 14.81
CA THR A 9 -2.85 10.08 15.38
C THR A 9 -3.71 10.80 14.35
N ALA A 10 -3.13 11.71 13.57
CA ALA A 10 -3.83 12.42 12.50
C ALA A 10 -4.32 11.48 11.38
N VAL A 11 -3.48 10.55 10.92
CA VAL A 11 -3.86 9.59 9.86
C VAL A 11 -4.97 8.66 10.33
N ARG A 12 -4.94 8.22 11.59
CA ARG A 12 -6.01 7.38 12.16
C ARG A 12 -7.33 8.14 12.27
N HIS A 13 -7.29 9.41 12.68
CA HIS A 13 -8.49 10.25 12.74
C HIS A 13 -9.11 10.44 11.36
N GLN A 14 -8.30 10.81 10.35
CA GLN A 14 -8.77 10.95 8.97
C GLN A 14 -9.39 9.66 8.42
N TRP A 15 -8.79 8.50 8.70
CA TRP A 15 -9.32 7.21 8.28
C TRP A 15 -10.71 6.93 8.86
N GLN A 16 -10.93 7.31 10.12
CA GLN A 16 -12.22 7.20 10.78
C GLN A 16 -13.24 8.21 10.23
N GLU A 17 -12.84 9.46 10.00
CA GLU A 17 -13.68 10.51 9.43
C GLU A 17 -14.17 10.19 8.01
N LEU A 18 -13.34 9.52 7.22
CA LEU A 18 -13.70 9.02 5.89
C LEU A 18 -14.69 7.85 5.93
N GLY A 19 -15.10 7.39 7.12
CA GLY A 19 -16.06 6.29 7.31
C GLY A 19 -15.51 4.94 6.86
N ILE A 20 -14.20 4.77 6.78
CA ILE A 20 -13.58 3.53 6.28
C ILE A 20 -13.63 2.47 7.39
N THR A 21 -14.40 1.40 7.15
CA THR A 21 -14.57 0.30 8.11
C THR A 21 -13.44 -0.72 8.10
N ALA A 22 -12.56 -0.65 7.09
CA ALA A 22 -11.39 -1.51 6.99
C ALA A 22 -10.35 -1.15 8.07
N THR A 23 -9.71 -2.17 8.65
CA THR A 23 -8.66 -1.99 9.66
C THR A 23 -7.45 -1.26 9.08
N LEU A 24 -7.10 -0.13 9.69
CA LEU A 24 -5.87 0.61 9.36
C LEU A 24 -4.69 0.06 10.17
N THR A 25 -3.71 -0.52 9.46
CA THR A 25 -2.42 -0.89 10.04
C THR A 25 -1.35 0.07 9.55
N LEU A 26 -0.72 0.80 10.47
CA LEU A 26 0.42 1.66 10.18
C LEU A 26 1.71 0.85 10.33
N ILE A 27 2.55 0.89 9.29
CA ILE A 27 3.82 0.16 9.26
C ILE A 27 4.92 1.16 9.61
N PRO A 28 5.67 0.94 10.72
CA PRO A 28 6.72 1.87 11.13
C PRO A 28 7.82 1.92 10.08
N ASN A 29 8.39 3.11 9.87
CA ASN A 29 9.50 3.30 8.94
C ASN A 29 10.83 3.00 9.65
N GLU A 30 11.24 1.73 9.67
CA GLU A 30 12.52 1.33 10.24
C GLU A 30 13.68 1.81 9.35
N GLY A 31 14.36 2.90 9.74
CA GLY A 31 15.62 3.33 9.10
C GLY A 31 15.48 4.02 7.74
N GLY A 32 14.31 4.60 7.43
CA GLY A 32 14.12 5.41 6.21
C GLY A 32 13.78 4.61 4.95
N ASN A 33 13.81 3.27 5.01
CA ASN A 33 13.44 2.40 3.89
C ASN A 33 12.01 1.88 4.03
N ARG A 34 11.07 2.67 3.51
CA ARG A 34 9.63 2.36 3.52
C ARG A 34 9.30 1.04 2.81
N LEU A 35 9.99 0.74 1.70
CA LEU A 35 9.76 -0.50 0.92
C LEU A 35 10.14 -1.75 1.72
N GLN A 36 11.30 -1.71 2.39
CA GLN A 36 11.78 -2.83 3.19
C GLN A 36 10.89 -3.08 4.42
N SER A 37 10.38 -2.01 5.05
CA SER A 37 9.47 -2.13 6.19
C SER A 37 8.16 -2.84 5.79
N VAL A 38 7.58 -2.48 4.63
CA VAL A 38 6.40 -3.16 4.07
C VAL A 38 6.72 -4.62 3.73
N GLN A 39 7.87 -4.88 3.11
CA GLN A 39 8.28 -6.24 2.76
C GLN A 39 8.40 -7.14 4.01
N LYS A 40 9.04 -6.63 5.07
CA LYS A 40 9.19 -7.33 6.36
C LYS A 40 7.82 -7.65 6.98
N TYR A 41 6.90 -6.69 6.95
CA TYR A 41 5.54 -6.88 7.43
C TYR A 41 4.80 -7.98 6.66
N LEU A 42 4.87 -7.98 5.32
CA LEU A 42 4.21 -9.01 4.51
C LEU A 42 4.83 -10.40 4.74
N ASN A 43 6.16 -10.50 4.81
CA ASN A 43 6.83 -11.77 5.10
C ASN A 43 6.40 -12.32 6.46
N ALA A 44 6.35 -11.49 7.51
CA ALA A 44 5.89 -11.92 8.82
C ALA A 44 4.46 -12.48 8.79
N LYS A 45 3.58 -11.97 7.90
CA LYS A 45 2.23 -12.52 7.70
C LYS A 45 2.25 -13.83 6.91
N LEU A 46 3.09 -13.94 5.89
CA LEU A 46 3.23 -15.14 5.07
C LEU A 46 3.92 -16.31 5.79
N ASP A 47 4.73 -16.02 6.80
CA ASP A 47 5.44 -17.01 7.60
C ASP A 47 4.55 -17.63 8.69
N MET A 48 3.43 -16.98 9.05
CA MET A 48 2.48 -17.50 10.04
C MET A 48 1.74 -18.74 9.55
N ASP A 49 1.43 -18.83 8.25
CA ASP A 49 0.72 -19.96 7.66
C ASP A 49 1.19 -20.19 6.22
N PRO A 50 1.67 -21.41 5.88
CA PRO A 50 2.10 -21.74 4.53
C PRO A 50 1.02 -21.57 3.45
N LEU A 51 -0.26 -21.68 3.81
CA LEU A 51 -1.40 -21.54 2.90
C LEU A 51 -1.83 -20.09 2.69
N THR A 52 -1.32 -19.14 3.46
CA THR A 52 -1.66 -17.73 3.31
C THR A 52 -1.06 -17.16 2.03
N SER A 53 -1.93 -16.56 1.21
CA SER A 53 -1.55 -15.75 0.03
C SER A 53 -2.04 -14.31 0.22
N ILE A 54 -1.24 -13.33 -0.20
CA ILE A 54 -1.58 -11.92 -0.03
C ILE A 54 -1.78 -11.25 -1.38
N SER A 55 -2.94 -10.62 -1.57
CA SER A 55 -3.24 -9.77 -2.72
C SER A 55 -3.03 -8.30 -2.35
N VAL A 56 -2.07 -7.65 -2.98
CA VAL A 56 -1.78 -6.23 -2.77
C VAL A 56 -2.44 -5.41 -3.86
N TYR A 57 -3.34 -4.51 -3.46
CA TYR A 57 -4.03 -3.61 -4.38
C TYR A 57 -3.27 -2.29 -4.49
N LEU A 58 -2.81 -1.96 -5.69
CA LEU A 58 -2.13 -0.70 -5.98
C LEU A 58 -2.98 0.15 -6.91
N PRO A 59 -3.17 1.45 -6.61
CA PRO A 59 -3.87 2.35 -7.50
C PRO A 59 -3.10 2.52 -8.81
N ARG A 60 -3.82 2.65 -9.92
CA ARG A 60 -3.26 2.90 -11.23
C ARG A 60 -4.00 4.02 -11.92
N TYR A 61 -3.27 5.07 -12.26
CA TYR A 61 -3.72 6.12 -13.16
C TYR A 61 -3.48 5.72 -14.62
N VAL A 62 -4.51 5.80 -15.47
CA VAL A 62 -4.42 5.45 -16.90
C VAL A 62 -4.79 6.66 -17.77
N PRO A 63 -3.83 7.57 -18.04
CA PRO A 63 -4.07 8.71 -18.90
C PRO A 63 -4.05 8.35 -20.38
N LYS A 64 -4.59 9.24 -21.23
CA LYS A 64 -4.48 9.15 -22.69
C LYS A 64 -3.02 9.17 -23.17
N CYS A 65 -2.17 9.98 -22.54
CA CYS A 65 -0.73 10.02 -22.83
C CYS A 65 0.03 8.99 -22.00
N LYS A 66 0.59 7.96 -22.64
CA LYS A 66 1.29 6.85 -21.95
C LYS A 66 2.46 7.31 -21.07
N ALA A 67 3.22 8.32 -21.49
CA ALA A 67 4.36 8.83 -20.73
C ALA A 67 3.95 9.41 -19.37
N LEU A 68 2.85 10.16 -19.33
CA LEU A 68 2.28 10.67 -18.08
C LEU A 68 1.87 9.54 -17.14
N GLY A 69 1.33 8.45 -17.68
CA GLY A 69 0.95 7.28 -16.88
C GLY A 69 2.16 6.56 -16.28
N LEU A 70 3.28 6.52 -16.98
CA LEU A 70 4.51 5.92 -16.45
C LEU A 70 5.11 6.76 -15.31
N LEU A 71 5.10 8.09 -15.44
CA LEU A 71 5.59 9.01 -14.42
C LEU A 71 4.68 9.02 -13.19
N HIS A 72 3.37 9.11 -13.39
CA HIS A 72 2.41 9.19 -12.30
C HIS A 72 2.39 7.92 -11.44
N ASN A 73 2.52 6.75 -12.07
CA ASN A 73 2.54 5.47 -11.34
C ASN A 73 3.97 5.01 -10.97
N ALA A 74 4.98 5.89 -11.03
CA ALA A 74 6.38 5.47 -10.87
C ALA A 74 6.66 4.87 -9.48
N ALA A 75 6.05 5.45 -8.44
CA ALA A 75 6.15 4.96 -7.08
C ALA A 75 5.49 3.58 -6.94
N GLU A 76 4.24 3.44 -7.34
CA GLU A 76 3.47 2.19 -7.26
C GLU A 76 4.12 1.09 -8.10
N ARG A 77 4.68 1.43 -9.27
CA ARG A 77 5.47 0.47 -10.08
C ARG A 77 6.73 0.02 -9.37
N THR A 78 7.33 0.87 -8.53
CA THR A 78 8.49 0.51 -7.74
C THR A 78 8.08 -0.41 -6.58
N TYR A 79 6.96 -0.11 -5.89
CA TYR A 79 6.36 -1.02 -4.91
C TYR A 79 6.04 -2.39 -5.51
N ALA A 80 5.30 -2.43 -6.62
CA ALA A 80 4.94 -3.66 -7.30
C ALA A 80 6.16 -4.52 -7.65
N ARG A 81 7.22 -3.90 -8.17
CA ARG A 81 8.47 -4.60 -8.54
C ARG A 81 9.19 -5.21 -7.34
N HIS A 82 9.11 -4.59 -6.16
CA HIS A 82 9.71 -5.13 -4.95
C HIS A 82 8.85 -6.25 -4.36
N LEU A 83 7.53 -6.03 -4.28
CA LEU A 83 6.61 -6.95 -3.63
C LEU A 83 6.33 -8.22 -4.44
N VAL A 84 6.35 -8.16 -5.78
CA VAL A 84 6.13 -9.34 -6.64
C VAL A 84 7.23 -10.40 -6.51
N ARG A 85 8.38 -10.05 -5.92
CA ARG A 85 9.47 -11.00 -5.63
C ARG A 85 9.19 -11.87 -4.41
N LEU A 86 8.20 -11.49 -3.59
CA LEU A 86 7.78 -12.29 -2.45
C LEU A 86 6.95 -13.47 -2.93
N ALA A 87 7.27 -14.66 -2.42
CA ALA A 87 6.46 -15.84 -2.69
C ALA A 87 5.03 -15.62 -2.18
N ARG A 88 4.03 -16.03 -2.96
CA ARG A 88 2.60 -15.98 -2.60
C ARG A 88 2.03 -14.56 -2.44
N VAL A 89 2.71 -13.56 -3.02
CA VAL A 89 2.17 -12.19 -3.16
C VAL A 89 1.75 -11.95 -4.60
N THR A 90 0.51 -11.51 -4.77
CA THR A 90 -0.04 -11.11 -6.07
C THR A 90 -0.30 -9.61 -6.07
N ILE A 91 0.11 -8.92 -7.13
CA ILE A 91 -0.17 -7.49 -7.31
C ILE A 91 -1.39 -7.31 -8.19
N THR A 92 -2.40 -6.64 -7.66
CA THR A 92 -3.62 -6.28 -8.39
C THR A 92 -3.67 -4.77 -8.58
N TRP A 93 -3.83 -4.33 -9.82
CA TRP A 93 -3.93 -2.91 -10.14
C TRP A 93 -5.39 -2.48 -10.12
N GLY A 94 -5.75 -1.61 -9.18
CA GLY A 94 -7.05 -0.95 -9.16
C GLY A 94 -7.03 0.31 -10.02
N GLN A 95 -7.94 0.45 -10.98
CA GLN A 95 -8.09 1.74 -11.65
C GLN A 95 -8.67 2.75 -10.66
N LEU A 96 -7.99 3.89 -10.51
CA LEU A 96 -8.65 5.06 -9.96
C LEU A 96 -9.66 5.52 -11.00
N ILE A 97 -10.90 5.08 -10.86
CA ILE A 97 -12.00 5.67 -11.63
C ILE A 97 -12.09 7.10 -11.12
N GLY A 98 -11.60 8.04 -11.92
CA GLY A 98 -11.77 9.46 -11.64
C GLY A 98 -13.26 9.71 -11.39
N GLY A 99 -13.60 10.19 -10.21
CA GLY A 99 -14.96 10.47 -9.81
C GLY A 99 -15.68 11.28 -10.86
N LYS A 100 -16.62 10.63 -11.55
CA LYS A 100 -17.68 11.31 -12.27
C LYS A 100 -18.97 10.90 -11.58
N GLY A 101 -19.39 11.75 -10.65
CA GLY A 101 -20.73 11.86 -10.07
C GLY A 101 -21.45 10.58 -9.67
N ILE A 102 -21.59 10.37 -8.36
CA ILE A 102 -22.91 10.22 -7.76
C ILE A 102 -22.96 11.24 -6.62
#